data_AF-A0AA42XHL3-F1
#
_entry.id   AF-A0AA42XHL3-F1
#
_cell.length_a   1.000
_cell.length_b   1.000
_cell.length_c   1.000
_cell.angle_alpha   90.00
_cell.angle_beta   90.00
_cell.angle_gamma   90.00
#
_symmetry.space_group_name_H-M   'P 1'
#
loop_
_entity.id
_entity.type
_entity.pdbx_description
1 polymer ?
#
loop_
_entity_poly.entity_id
_entity_poly.type
_entity_poly.pdbx_seq_one_letter_code
_entity_poly.pdbx_strand_id
1 'polypeptide(L)'
;MSNVQTPATYFTAPLLDQTVQEIDVDISAKPYFYNNGGTPEYLADVSTGIELIQVASTNARMSMGHVYAVPEEIATIQTHWGEQTQLAFAGNTFEFLPLKATPETAAAFGMTLVKAGQAIEVQATQKKLSQIKYQYGMLAGHFFPYDPIQINLAAKTLYPFVITDLEHHDFPHVFASTDLNHLPLVISAGRYFPKDRKIYLADLWVEHGDALYIPEMPKQVAPEFIDLHNNRNAALACWKGESDQSTIQMHTLLDPKGYFYWFWNGCPTIHPQLTAFETAELDREIA
;
A
#
# COMPACT_ATOMS: atom_id res chain seq x y z
N MET A 1 0.80 -15.87 -46.39
CA MET A 1 0.98 -14.72 -45.50
C MET A 1 0.08 -14.95 -44.30
N SER A 2 0.64 -15.38 -43.17
CA SER A 2 -0.13 -15.60 -41.94
C SER A 2 -0.45 -14.25 -41.32
N ASN A 3 -1.73 -13.89 -41.27
CA ASN A 3 -2.21 -12.80 -40.42
C ASN A 3 -1.95 -13.22 -38.97
N VAL A 4 -0.86 -12.72 -38.39
CA VAL A 4 -0.66 -12.79 -36.94
C VAL A 4 -1.63 -11.78 -36.35
N GLN A 5 -2.80 -12.27 -35.94
CA GLN A 5 -3.72 -11.51 -35.11
C GLN A 5 -3.00 -11.22 -33.79
N THR A 6 -2.75 -9.95 -33.52
CA THR A 6 -2.31 -9.49 -32.20
C THR A 6 -3.32 -10.01 -31.17
N PRO A 7 -2.90 -10.73 -30.11
CA PRO A 7 -3.85 -11.25 -29.13
C PRO A 7 -4.63 -10.09 -28.50
N ALA A 8 -5.93 -10.30 -28.31
CA ALA A 8 -6.83 -9.29 -27.78
C ALA A 8 -6.44 -8.90 -26.34
N THR A 9 -6.33 -7.60 -26.08
CA THR A 9 -6.25 -7.05 -24.72
C THR A 9 -7.63 -7.22 -24.07
N TYR A 10 -7.73 -8.06 -23.04
CA TYR A 10 -9.00 -8.32 -22.35
C TYR A 10 -9.34 -7.28 -21.27
N PHE A 11 -8.33 -6.59 -20.71
CA PHE A 11 -8.51 -5.52 -19.72
C PHE A 11 -7.58 -4.35 -20.01
N THR A 12 -8.07 -3.14 -19.85
CA THR A 12 -7.31 -1.89 -20.04
C THR A 12 -6.60 -1.47 -18.75
N ALA A 13 -5.49 -0.72 -18.86
CA ALA A 13 -4.75 -0.21 -17.70
C ALA A 13 -5.63 0.48 -16.62
N PRO A 14 -6.67 1.26 -16.95
CA PRO A 14 -7.58 1.84 -15.95
C PRO A 14 -8.36 0.84 -15.09
N LEU A 15 -8.43 -0.44 -15.47
CA LEU A 15 -9.03 -1.49 -14.64
C LEU A 15 -8.02 -2.12 -13.68
N LEU A 16 -6.72 -1.98 -13.97
CA LEU A 16 -5.60 -2.43 -13.15
C LEU A 16 -4.90 -1.21 -12.56
N ASP A 17 -3.72 -0.86 -13.03
CA ASP A 17 -2.99 0.32 -12.60
C ASP A 17 -2.40 1.05 -13.82
N GLN A 18 -2.29 2.36 -13.69
CA GLN A 18 -1.68 3.22 -14.68
C GLN A 18 -0.82 4.29 -14.01
N THR A 19 0.45 4.37 -14.41
CA THR A 19 1.27 5.56 -14.18
C THR A 19 0.77 6.71 -15.06
N VAL A 20 0.27 7.77 -14.43
CA VAL A 20 -0.19 8.99 -15.12
C VAL A 20 0.96 9.98 -15.30
N GLN A 21 1.80 10.11 -14.29
CA GLN A 21 2.94 11.02 -14.29
C GLN A 21 4.01 10.49 -13.33
N GLU A 22 5.27 10.72 -13.68
CA GLU A 22 6.43 10.45 -12.82
C GLU A 22 7.34 11.68 -12.83
N ILE A 23 7.85 12.06 -11.65
CA ILE A 23 8.75 13.19 -11.46
C ILE A 23 9.91 12.75 -10.56
N ASP A 24 11.13 13.02 -11.00
CA ASP A 24 12.33 12.77 -10.19
C ASP A 24 12.37 13.69 -8.96
N VAL A 25 12.70 13.09 -7.81
CA VAL A 25 12.89 13.76 -6.53
C VAL A 25 14.31 13.52 -6.05
N ASP A 26 15.05 14.61 -5.80
CA ASP A 26 16.36 14.55 -5.16
C ASP A 26 16.27 15.00 -3.71
N ILE A 27 16.24 14.02 -2.80
CA ILE A 27 16.11 14.29 -1.37
C ILE A 27 17.40 14.86 -0.75
N SER A 28 18.52 14.90 -1.48
CA SER A 28 19.70 15.67 -1.02
C SER A 28 19.48 17.17 -1.14
N ALA A 29 18.70 17.59 -2.14
CA ALA A 29 18.39 19.00 -2.39
C ALA A 29 17.07 19.42 -1.72
N LYS A 30 16.11 18.49 -1.64
CA LYS A 30 14.77 18.71 -1.10
C LYS A 30 14.39 17.58 -0.13
N PRO A 31 14.97 17.57 1.10
CA PRO A 31 14.85 16.45 2.01
C PRO A 31 13.46 16.31 2.65
N TYR A 32 12.59 17.31 2.55
CA TYR A 32 11.29 17.28 3.23
C TYR A 32 10.17 16.95 2.25
N PHE A 33 9.39 15.92 2.57
CA PHE A 33 8.06 15.73 2.01
C PHE A 33 7.10 16.65 2.75
N TYR A 34 6.36 17.47 2.02
CA TYR A 34 5.32 18.35 2.54
C TYR A 34 3.97 17.94 1.98
N ASN A 35 3.00 17.71 2.87
CA ASN A 35 1.63 17.42 2.47
C ASN A 35 0.84 18.72 2.29
N ASN A 36 0.75 19.23 1.06
CA ASN A 36 -0.05 20.39 0.71
C ASN A 36 -1.51 19.99 0.43
N GLY A 37 -2.22 19.47 1.44
CA GLY A 37 -3.63 19.09 1.35
C GLY A 37 -3.91 18.01 0.30
N GLY A 38 -3.08 16.97 0.26
CA GLY A 38 -3.17 15.90 -0.74
C GLY A 38 -2.41 16.20 -2.03
N THR A 39 -1.63 17.29 -2.10
CA THR A 39 -0.68 17.49 -3.19
C THR A 39 0.73 17.40 -2.61
N PRO A 40 1.50 16.35 -2.93
CA PRO A 40 2.86 16.28 -2.40
C PRO A 40 3.78 17.34 -2.99
N GLU A 41 4.55 17.97 -2.11
CA GLU A 41 5.61 18.89 -2.47
C GLU A 41 6.92 18.51 -1.78
N TYR A 42 8.03 18.89 -2.39
CA TYR A 42 9.37 18.61 -1.86
C TYR A 42 10.10 19.92 -1.60
N LEU A 43 10.49 20.12 -0.34
CA LEU A 43 11.05 21.38 0.15
C LEU A 43 12.52 21.22 0.50
N ALA A 44 13.31 22.26 0.19
CA ALA A 44 14.71 22.36 0.60
C ALA A 44 14.86 22.75 2.08
N ASP A 45 13.89 23.50 2.61
CA ASP A 45 13.82 23.94 4.00
C ASP A 45 12.34 24.09 4.41
N VAL A 46 12.07 24.01 5.70
CA VAL A 46 10.71 24.10 6.27
C VAL A 46 10.44 25.54 6.69
N SER A 47 9.52 26.20 5.98
CA SER A 47 9.19 27.61 6.22
C SER A 47 8.31 27.80 7.47
N THR A 48 8.24 29.05 7.95
CA THR A 48 7.35 29.42 9.06
C THR A 48 5.89 29.16 8.70
N GLY A 49 5.21 28.32 9.48
CA GLY A 49 3.80 27.93 9.28
C GLY A 49 3.60 26.50 8.80
N ILE A 50 4.67 25.79 8.42
CA ILE A 50 4.64 24.35 8.18
C ILE A 50 5.05 23.63 9.47
N GLU A 51 4.26 22.64 9.88
CA GLU A 51 4.59 21.81 11.05
C GLU A 51 5.53 20.67 10.64
N LEU A 52 6.77 20.69 11.13
CA LEU A 52 7.69 19.56 10.95
C LEU A 52 7.41 18.48 11.99
N ILE A 53 6.90 17.34 11.55
CA ILE A 53 6.66 16.17 12.40
C ILE A 53 7.84 15.18 12.33
N GLN A 54 7.89 14.26 13.28
CA GLN A 54 8.90 13.20 13.35
C GLN A 54 8.28 11.87 12.92
N VAL A 55 9.14 10.97 12.43
CA VAL A 55 8.75 9.58 12.16
C VAL A 55 8.19 8.97 13.44
N ALA A 56 7.00 8.35 13.33
CA ALA A 56 6.36 7.69 14.44
C ALA A 56 7.20 6.51 14.93
N SER A 57 7.40 6.42 16.24
CA SER A 57 7.99 5.24 16.85
C SER A 57 6.98 4.10 16.88
N THR A 58 7.41 2.89 16.54
CA THR A 58 6.62 1.66 16.68
C THR A 58 7.28 0.67 17.63
N ASN A 59 6.49 -0.28 18.16
CA ASN A 59 6.98 -1.44 18.88
C ASN A 59 5.99 -2.61 18.78
N ALA A 60 6.45 -3.81 19.15
CA ALA A 60 5.68 -5.05 19.07
C ALA A 60 4.31 -5.03 19.79
N ARG A 61 4.13 -4.18 20.82
CA ARG A 61 2.86 -4.10 21.56
C ARG A 61 1.78 -3.33 20.82
N MET A 62 2.14 -2.54 19.81
CA MET A 62 1.22 -1.77 18.97
C MET A 62 0.68 -2.66 17.85
N SER A 63 0.05 -3.78 18.18
CA SER A 63 -0.54 -4.69 17.18
C SER A 63 -2.04 -4.42 17.06
N MET A 64 -2.50 -4.09 15.86
CA MET A 64 -3.90 -3.85 15.53
C MET A 64 -4.29 -4.68 14.29
N GLY A 65 -5.58 -4.97 14.11
CA GLY A 65 -6.06 -5.75 12.96
C GLY A 65 -6.60 -7.12 13.34
N HIS A 66 -7.16 -7.82 12.35
CA HIS A 66 -7.55 -9.22 12.52
C HIS A 66 -6.29 -10.09 12.57
N VAL A 67 -6.21 -10.95 13.59
CA VAL A 67 -5.06 -11.82 13.80
C VAL A 67 -5.28 -13.19 13.17
N TYR A 68 -4.29 -13.66 12.43
CA TYR A 68 -4.28 -14.98 11.81
C TYR A 68 -2.99 -15.72 12.16
N ALA A 69 -3.08 -17.05 12.32
CA ALA A 69 -1.90 -17.88 12.51
C ALA A 69 -1.21 -18.12 11.16
N VAL A 70 0.12 -18.12 11.18
CA VAL A 70 1.01 -18.37 10.04
C VAL A 70 1.87 -19.59 10.37
N PRO A 71 1.32 -20.82 10.28
CA PRO A 71 2.03 -22.05 10.67
C PRO A 71 3.42 -22.21 10.07
N GLU A 72 3.64 -21.75 8.83
CA GLU A 72 4.91 -21.83 8.13
C GLU A 72 5.07 -20.79 7.02
N GLU A 73 6.32 -20.53 6.65
CA GLU A 73 6.71 -19.89 5.39
C GLU A 73 6.96 -21.01 4.38
N ILE A 74 6.18 -21.03 3.29
CA ILE A 74 6.18 -22.14 2.32
C ILE A 74 7.45 -22.11 1.47
N ALA A 75 7.75 -20.95 0.89
CA ALA A 75 8.91 -20.75 0.05
C ALA A 75 9.24 -19.26 -0.08
N THR A 76 10.53 -18.96 -0.28
CA THR A 76 10.99 -17.64 -0.73
C THR A 76 11.68 -17.80 -2.07
N ILE A 77 11.21 -17.08 -3.08
CA ILE A 77 11.82 -17.06 -4.41
C ILE A 77 12.52 -15.73 -4.67
N GLN A 78 13.66 -15.79 -5.32
CA GLN A 78 14.41 -14.62 -5.75
C GLN A 78 13.96 -14.20 -7.14
N THR A 79 13.72 -12.91 -7.31
CA THR A 79 13.37 -12.29 -8.59
C THR A 79 14.35 -11.17 -8.92
N HIS A 80 14.21 -10.57 -10.10
CA HIS A 80 15.06 -9.46 -10.52
C HIS A 80 14.76 -8.14 -9.79
N TRP A 81 13.60 -8.03 -9.14
CA TRP A 81 13.16 -6.83 -8.40
C TRP A 81 13.15 -7.01 -6.88
N GLY A 82 13.39 -8.23 -6.38
CA GLY A 82 13.17 -8.51 -4.97
C GLY A 82 12.97 -9.98 -4.62
N GLU A 83 12.55 -10.23 -3.38
CA GLU A 83 12.20 -11.56 -2.87
C GLU A 83 10.69 -11.70 -2.71
N GLN A 84 10.15 -12.87 -3.01
CA GLN A 84 8.73 -13.18 -2.80
C GLN A 84 8.60 -14.36 -1.86
N THR A 85 8.04 -14.12 -0.67
CA THR A 85 7.81 -15.12 0.37
C THR A 85 6.34 -15.49 0.43
N GLN A 86 6.04 -16.77 0.21
CA GLN A 86 4.69 -17.30 0.37
C GLN A 86 4.46 -17.72 1.82
N LEU A 87 3.42 -17.18 2.45
CA LEU A 87 3.00 -17.50 3.81
C LEU A 87 1.83 -18.48 3.79
N ALA A 88 1.87 -19.50 4.65
CA ALA A 88 0.71 -20.35 4.91
C ALA A 88 -0.12 -19.75 6.04
N PHE A 89 -1.32 -19.24 5.76
CA PHE A 89 -2.24 -18.80 6.80
C PHE A 89 -3.17 -19.95 7.22
N ALA A 90 -3.49 -20.05 8.50
CA ALA A 90 -4.45 -21.04 9.00
C ALA A 90 -5.88 -20.58 8.70
N GLY A 91 -6.46 -21.07 7.61
CA GLY A 91 -7.82 -20.76 7.17
C GLY A 91 -7.94 -20.78 5.65
N ASN A 92 -9.13 -20.42 5.15
CA ASN A 92 -9.42 -20.39 3.70
C ASN A 92 -9.87 -19.01 3.22
N THR A 93 -10.07 -18.05 4.13
CA THR A 93 -10.49 -16.68 3.82
C THR A 93 -10.03 -15.75 4.93
N PHE A 94 -9.52 -14.57 4.57
CA PHE A 94 -8.88 -13.66 5.52
C PHE A 94 -9.41 -12.24 5.36
N GLU A 95 -10.11 -11.76 6.38
CA GLU A 95 -10.68 -10.41 6.43
C GLU A 95 -9.67 -9.41 7.00
N PHE A 96 -9.56 -8.27 6.33
CA PHE A 96 -8.80 -7.11 6.78
C PHE A 96 -9.69 -6.24 7.67
N LEU A 97 -9.21 -5.92 8.88
CA LEU A 97 -9.97 -5.06 9.79
C LEU A 97 -9.97 -3.62 9.23
N PRO A 98 -11.13 -2.98 9.02
CA PRO A 98 -11.15 -1.61 8.53
C PRO A 98 -10.82 -0.66 9.70
N LEU A 99 -9.77 0.13 9.54
CA LEU A 99 -9.29 1.09 10.53
C LEU A 99 -9.16 2.46 9.90
N LYS A 100 -9.68 3.49 10.57
CA LYS A 100 -9.34 4.87 10.23
C LYS A 100 -7.83 5.10 10.40
N ALA A 101 -7.20 5.78 9.45
CA ALA A 101 -5.83 6.23 9.62
C ALA A 101 -5.77 7.34 10.67
N THR A 102 -5.18 7.01 11.82
CA THR A 102 -4.83 7.94 12.90
C THR A 102 -3.33 7.82 13.15
N PRO A 103 -2.70 8.73 13.90
CA PRO A 103 -1.30 8.57 14.29
C PRO A 103 -1.02 7.21 14.95
N GLU A 104 -1.94 6.72 15.77
CA GLU A 104 -1.81 5.45 16.49
C GLU A 104 -1.98 4.23 15.58
N THR A 105 -2.99 4.23 14.69
CA THR A 105 -3.23 3.10 13.78
C THR A 105 -2.16 3.03 12.70
N ALA A 106 -1.69 4.17 12.17
CA ALA A 106 -0.57 4.22 11.23
C ALA A 106 0.72 3.67 11.88
N ALA A 107 1.04 4.10 13.10
CA ALA A 107 2.23 3.63 13.83
C ALA A 107 2.17 2.13 14.15
N ALA A 108 0.96 1.58 14.36
CA ALA A 108 0.74 0.14 14.56
C ALA A 108 1.13 -0.72 13.33
N PHE A 109 1.41 -0.09 12.18
CA PHE A 109 1.94 -0.74 10.98
C PHE A 109 3.20 -0.02 10.45
N GLY A 110 3.96 0.64 11.32
CA GLY A 110 5.25 1.23 10.97
C GLY A 110 5.17 2.48 10.11
N MET A 111 4.00 3.10 10.03
CA MET A 111 3.74 4.29 9.20
C MET A 111 3.56 5.53 10.07
N THR A 112 3.77 6.69 9.47
CA THR A 112 3.48 8.00 10.07
C THR A 112 2.38 8.68 9.29
N LEU A 113 1.29 9.04 9.95
CA LEU A 113 0.26 9.89 9.35
C LEU A 113 0.79 11.31 9.22
N VAL A 114 0.78 11.85 8.00
CA VAL A 114 1.19 13.21 7.67
C VAL A 114 -0.05 13.98 7.21
N LYS A 115 -0.56 14.88 8.04
CA LYS A 115 -1.76 15.68 7.73
C LYS A 115 -1.44 16.87 6.83
N ALA A 116 -2.47 17.46 6.25
CA ALA A 116 -2.35 18.72 5.51
C ALA A 116 -1.64 19.79 6.34
N GLY A 117 -0.65 20.48 5.75
CA GLY A 117 0.15 21.49 6.44
C GLY A 117 1.36 20.93 7.20
N GLN A 118 1.52 19.60 7.25
CA GLN A 118 2.66 18.95 7.89
C GLN A 118 3.72 18.55 6.88
N ALA A 119 4.98 18.59 7.32
CA ALA A 119 6.13 18.08 6.60
C ALA A 119 6.87 17.03 7.44
N ILE A 120 7.54 16.11 6.76
CA ILE A 120 8.41 15.10 7.36
C ILE A 120 9.72 15.00 6.58
N GLU A 121 10.82 14.81 7.28
CA GLU A 121 12.12 14.56 6.64
C GLU A 121 12.12 13.15 6.03
N VAL A 122 12.40 13.07 4.73
CA VAL A 122 12.54 11.82 3.99
C VAL A 122 13.94 11.28 4.23
N GLN A 123 14.04 10.29 5.11
CA GLN A 123 15.30 9.59 5.39
C GLN A 123 15.41 8.37 4.47
N ALA A 124 16.50 8.31 3.71
CA ALA A 124 16.78 7.19 2.80
C ALA A 124 18.27 7.04 2.52
N THR A 125 18.68 5.81 2.25
CA THR A 125 20.00 5.45 1.72
C THR A 125 20.17 5.98 0.30
N GLN A 126 19.18 5.73 -0.58
CA GLN A 126 19.16 6.27 -1.94
C GLN A 126 18.61 7.69 -1.95
N LYS A 127 19.26 8.59 -2.69
CA LYS A 127 18.90 10.02 -2.71
C LYS A 127 18.01 10.45 -3.88
N LYS A 128 17.86 9.57 -4.87
CA LYS A 128 17.00 9.80 -6.04
C LYS A 128 15.80 8.89 -5.91
N LEU A 129 14.62 9.49 -5.79
CA LEU A 129 13.33 8.82 -5.70
C LEU A 129 12.42 9.36 -6.81
N SER A 130 11.26 8.74 -6.98
CA SER A 130 10.24 9.14 -7.94
C SER A 130 8.94 9.45 -7.22
N GLN A 131 8.43 10.66 -7.44
CA GLN A 131 7.05 11.03 -7.15
C GLN A 131 6.20 10.59 -8.34
N ILE A 132 5.29 9.65 -8.12
CA ILE A 132 4.46 9.04 -9.16
C ILE A 132 2.99 9.33 -8.86
N LYS A 133 2.27 9.81 -9.86
CA LYS A 133 0.81 9.85 -9.86
C LYS A 133 0.30 8.55 -10.47
N TYR A 134 -0.43 7.77 -9.67
CA TYR A 134 -1.07 6.54 -10.09
C TYR A 134 -2.58 6.71 -10.23
N GLN A 135 -3.15 5.93 -11.13
CA GLN A 135 -4.57 5.61 -11.17
C GLN A 135 -4.71 4.10 -10.97
N TYR A 136 -5.33 3.68 -9.87
CA TYR A 136 -5.69 2.29 -9.61
C TYR A 136 -7.13 2.04 -10.00
N GLY A 137 -7.40 0.90 -10.61
CA GLY A 137 -8.70 0.41 -11.04
C GLY A 137 -9.21 -0.70 -10.13
N MET A 138 -10.52 -0.90 -10.15
CA MET A 138 -11.22 -1.82 -9.24
C MET A 138 -10.77 -3.30 -9.34
N LEU A 139 -10.10 -3.70 -10.43
CA LEU A 139 -9.64 -5.07 -10.64
C LEU A 139 -8.14 -5.24 -10.37
N ALA A 140 -7.43 -4.19 -9.94
CA ALA A 140 -5.98 -4.24 -9.74
C ALA A 140 -5.56 -5.35 -8.75
N GLY A 141 -6.25 -5.49 -7.63
CA GLY A 141 -6.02 -6.55 -6.66
C GLY A 141 -6.46 -7.95 -7.08
N HIS A 142 -7.23 -8.09 -8.17
CA HIS A 142 -7.60 -9.40 -8.72
C HIS A 142 -6.49 -9.96 -9.62
N PHE A 143 -5.53 -9.14 -10.04
CA PHE A 143 -4.37 -9.64 -10.76
C PHE A 143 -3.46 -10.41 -9.80
N PHE A 144 -3.10 -11.64 -10.17
CA PHE A 144 -2.21 -12.50 -9.38
C PHE A 144 -0.76 -12.41 -9.94
N PRO A 145 0.14 -11.63 -9.31
CA PRO A 145 1.47 -11.36 -9.86
C PRO A 145 2.47 -12.52 -9.66
N TYR A 146 2.11 -13.52 -8.85
CA TYR A 146 3.02 -14.59 -8.43
C TYR A 146 2.93 -15.85 -9.29
N ASP A 147 2.11 -15.85 -10.34
CA ASP A 147 2.08 -16.94 -11.31
C ASP A 147 3.30 -16.84 -12.25
N PRO A 148 4.25 -17.79 -12.19
CA PRO A 148 5.46 -17.74 -13.01
C PRO A 148 5.18 -17.83 -14.51
N ILE A 149 4.00 -18.31 -14.91
CA ILE A 149 3.59 -18.40 -16.31
C ILE A 149 3.22 -17.02 -16.87
N GLN A 150 2.93 -16.03 -16.00
CA GLN A 150 2.45 -14.70 -16.40
C GLN A 150 3.53 -13.62 -16.51
N ILE A 151 4.78 -13.92 -16.10
CA ILE A 151 5.87 -12.92 -15.97
C ILE A 151 6.18 -12.17 -17.27
N ASN A 152 5.96 -12.79 -18.43
CA ASN A 152 6.24 -12.19 -19.75
C ASN A 152 5.00 -12.04 -20.64
N LEU A 153 3.80 -12.18 -20.07
CA LEU A 153 2.57 -12.07 -20.84
C LEU A 153 2.10 -10.62 -20.87
N ALA A 154 1.80 -10.12 -22.07
CA ALA A 154 1.03 -8.89 -22.24
C ALA A 154 -0.41 -9.01 -21.69
N ALA A 155 -0.87 -10.25 -21.46
CA ALA A 155 -2.16 -10.56 -20.87
C ALA A 155 -2.01 -10.84 -19.36
N LYS A 156 -2.89 -10.22 -18.57
CA LYS A 156 -2.98 -10.40 -17.12
C LYS A 156 -4.17 -11.33 -16.82
N THR A 157 -3.98 -12.35 -16.00
CA THR A 157 -5.09 -13.21 -15.53
C THR A 157 -5.63 -12.64 -14.24
N LEU A 158 -6.96 -12.49 -14.19
CA LEU A 158 -7.66 -12.10 -12.97
C LEU A 158 -8.13 -13.35 -12.23
N TYR A 159 -7.92 -13.35 -10.92
CA TYR A 159 -8.53 -14.29 -10.01
C TYR A 159 -9.94 -13.80 -9.65
N PRO A 160 -10.87 -14.69 -9.30
CA PRO A 160 -12.22 -14.30 -8.91
C PRO A 160 -12.29 -13.66 -7.50
N PHE A 161 -11.14 -13.52 -6.85
CA PHE A 161 -10.97 -12.93 -5.54
C PHE A 161 -9.61 -12.23 -5.45
N VAL A 162 -9.50 -11.35 -4.47
CA VAL A 162 -8.24 -10.72 -4.06
C VAL A 162 -7.49 -11.67 -3.14
N ILE A 163 -6.16 -11.63 -3.20
CA ILE A 163 -5.26 -12.39 -2.33
C ILE A 163 -4.54 -11.49 -1.34
N THR A 164 -3.91 -12.07 -0.32
CA THR A 164 -2.95 -11.30 0.49
C THR A 164 -1.69 -11.07 -0.34
N ASP A 165 -1.34 -9.81 -0.50
CA ASP A 165 -0.21 -9.33 -1.28
C ASP A 165 0.29 -8.05 -0.61
N LEU A 166 1.34 -8.19 0.19
CA LEU A 166 1.92 -7.10 0.97
C LEU A 166 3.42 -7.05 0.77
N GLU A 167 4.02 -5.90 1.01
CA GLU A 167 5.44 -5.68 0.79
C GLU A 167 6.06 -4.77 1.85
N HIS A 168 7.36 -4.92 2.05
CA HIS A 168 8.23 -3.87 2.56
C HIS A 168 9.42 -3.70 1.61
N HIS A 169 10.17 -2.61 1.74
CA HIS A 169 11.23 -2.26 0.80
C HIS A 169 12.33 -1.44 1.45
N ASP A 170 13.51 -1.42 0.85
CA ASP A 170 14.72 -0.78 1.38
C ASP A 170 14.85 0.72 1.04
N PHE A 171 13.75 1.36 0.65
CA PHE A 171 13.61 2.79 0.40
C PHE A 171 12.38 3.33 1.14
N PRO A 172 12.26 4.64 1.40
CA PRO A 172 11.05 5.19 2.00
C PRO A 172 9.92 5.27 0.98
N HIS A 173 8.70 5.20 1.46
CA HIS A 173 7.52 5.27 0.62
C HIS A 173 6.51 6.26 1.18
N VAL A 174 5.76 6.91 0.29
CA VAL A 174 4.65 7.76 0.70
C VAL A 174 3.40 7.33 -0.05
N PHE A 175 2.27 7.30 0.63
CA PHE A 175 0.96 7.23 -0.02
C PHE A 175 0.15 8.47 0.33
N ALA A 176 -0.13 9.32 -0.65
CA ALA A 176 -0.97 10.50 -0.48
C ALA A 176 -2.35 10.26 -1.09
N SER A 177 -3.39 10.61 -0.34
CA SER A 177 -4.80 10.49 -0.73
C SER A 177 -5.25 11.74 -1.47
N THR A 178 -5.45 11.64 -2.80
CA THR A 178 -5.55 12.81 -3.70
C THR A 178 -6.68 12.70 -4.70
N ASP A 179 -7.64 11.80 -4.48
CA ASP A 179 -8.66 11.51 -5.47
C ASP A 179 -9.55 12.75 -5.74
N LEU A 180 -9.80 13.06 -7.02
CA LEU A 180 -10.50 14.28 -7.42
C LEU A 180 -11.96 14.32 -6.95
N ASN A 181 -12.56 13.17 -6.66
CA ASN A 181 -13.93 13.07 -6.14
C ASN A 181 -13.93 12.95 -4.61
N HIS A 182 -12.81 13.24 -3.95
CA HIS A 182 -12.65 13.20 -2.51
C HIS A 182 -12.89 11.82 -1.87
N LEU A 183 -12.66 10.74 -2.63
CA LEU A 183 -12.63 9.41 -2.04
C LEU A 183 -11.40 9.25 -1.13
N PRO A 184 -11.53 8.52 0.00
CA PRO A 184 -10.37 8.16 0.82
C PRO A 184 -9.47 7.17 0.06
N LEU A 185 -8.23 7.05 0.50
CA LEU A 185 -7.29 6.04 0.02
C LEU A 185 -7.22 4.89 1.01
N VAL A 186 -7.29 3.66 0.53
CA VAL A 186 -7.12 2.46 1.37
C VAL A 186 -5.74 1.86 1.16
N ILE A 187 -5.00 1.69 2.26
CA ILE A 187 -3.74 0.95 2.30
C ILE A 187 -3.97 -0.34 3.08
N SER A 188 -3.89 -1.48 2.40
CA SER A 188 -3.87 -2.78 3.06
C SER A 188 -2.54 -2.93 3.78
N ALA A 189 -2.58 -3.21 5.07
CA ALA A 189 -1.42 -3.28 5.95
C ALA A 189 -1.37 -4.62 6.69
N GLY A 190 -0.16 -5.07 6.97
CA GLY A 190 0.11 -6.27 7.74
C GLY A 190 1.23 -6.05 8.74
N ARG A 191 1.10 -6.65 9.93
CA ARG A 191 2.22 -6.81 10.86
C ARG A 191 2.46 -8.29 11.13
N TYR A 192 3.54 -8.82 10.56
CA TYR A 192 3.91 -10.22 10.66
C TYR A 192 4.91 -10.44 11.79
N PHE A 193 4.66 -11.41 12.67
CA PHE A 193 5.55 -11.85 13.74
C PHE A 193 6.09 -13.25 13.40
N PRO A 194 7.28 -13.38 12.78
CA PRO A 194 7.77 -14.68 12.32
C PRO A 194 7.96 -15.70 13.45
N LYS A 195 8.50 -15.25 14.58
CA LYS A 195 8.74 -16.11 15.76
C LYS A 195 7.45 -16.60 16.40
N ASP A 196 6.44 -15.74 16.45
CA ASP A 196 5.14 -16.05 17.07
C ASP A 196 4.18 -16.72 16.07
N ARG A 197 4.55 -16.81 14.79
CA ARG A 197 3.74 -17.43 13.73
C ARG A 197 2.34 -16.83 13.64
N LYS A 198 2.27 -15.50 13.59
CA LYS A 198 1.01 -14.76 13.45
C LYS A 198 1.20 -13.51 12.62
N ILE A 199 0.13 -13.09 11.95
CA ILE A 199 0.05 -11.83 11.23
C ILE A 199 -1.23 -11.09 11.63
N TYR A 200 -1.13 -9.78 11.77
CA TYR A 200 -2.29 -8.90 11.93
C TYR A 200 -2.57 -8.19 10.62
N LEU A 201 -3.82 -8.18 10.15
CA LEU A 201 -4.22 -7.59 8.87
C LEU A 201 -5.27 -6.49 9.08
N ALA A 202 -5.07 -5.35 8.41
CA ALA A 202 -5.99 -4.22 8.45
C ALA A 202 -5.98 -3.42 7.14
N ASP A 203 -7.10 -2.80 6.81
CA ASP A 203 -7.18 -1.78 5.78
C ASP A 203 -7.19 -0.41 6.46
N LEU A 204 -6.16 0.39 6.21
CA LEU A 204 -6.04 1.76 6.71
C LEU A 204 -6.75 2.72 5.75
N TRP A 205 -7.83 3.34 6.23
CA TRP A 205 -8.60 4.34 5.51
C TRP A 205 -8.02 5.73 5.76
N VAL A 206 -7.28 6.23 4.76
CA VAL A 206 -6.63 7.54 4.76
C VAL A 206 -7.59 8.57 4.19
N GLU A 207 -7.94 9.58 5.01
CA GLU A 207 -8.80 10.67 4.58
C GLU A 207 -8.20 11.40 3.36
N HIS A 208 -9.08 11.89 2.48
CA HIS A 208 -8.64 12.74 1.37
C HIS A 208 -7.86 13.94 1.90
N GLY A 209 -6.67 14.19 1.33
CA GLY A 209 -5.79 15.27 1.75
C GLY A 209 -4.72 14.85 2.76
N ASP A 210 -4.84 13.68 3.37
CA ASP A 210 -3.82 13.10 4.24
C ASP A 210 -2.86 12.18 3.48
N ALA A 211 -1.72 11.88 4.10
CA ALA A 211 -0.72 10.97 3.56
C ALA A 211 -0.15 10.05 4.64
N LEU A 212 0.40 8.91 4.21
CA LEU A 212 1.17 8.00 5.05
C LEU A 212 2.63 7.99 4.58
N TYR A 213 3.55 8.35 5.48
CA TYR A 213 4.98 8.17 5.27
C TYR A 213 5.44 6.84 5.89
N ILE A 214 6.23 6.09 5.12
CA ILE A 214 6.78 4.79 5.48
C ILE A 214 8.31 4.91 5.39
N PRO A 215 9.05 4.69 6.48
CA PRO A 215 10.51 4.74 6.45
C PRO A 215 11.10 3.57 5.65
N GLU A 216 12.36 3.70 5.23
CA GLU A 216 13.08 2.58 4.63
C GLU A 216 13.17 1.38 5.58
N MET A 217 12.90 0.18 5.05
CA MET A 217 12.93 -1.07 5.81
C MET A 217 13.77 -2.12 5.08
N PRO A 218 15.11 -2.04 5.16
CA PRO A 218 15.99 -3.06 4.59
C PRO A 218 15.77 -4.41 5.28
N LYS A 219 16.19 -5.50 4.62
CA LYS A 219 16.08 -6.87 5.17
C LYS A 219 16.69 -6.96 6.57
N GLN A 220 15.87 -7.41 7.52
CA GLN A 220 16.27 -7.63 8.89
C GLN A 220 16.64 -9.10 9.12
N VAL A 221 17.66 -9.35 9.94
CA VAL A 221 18.02 -10.72 10.36
C VAL A 221 17.19 -11.06 11.60
N ALA A 222 16.32 -12.07 11.49
CA ALA A 222 15.45 -12.55 12.55
C ALA A 222 14.63 -11.41 13.25
N PRO A 223 13.80 -10.68 12.48
CA PRO A 223 13.02 -9.58 13.03
C PRO A 223 12.02 -10.05 14.09
N GLU A 224 11.76 -9.21 15.09
CA GLU A 224 10.67 -9.44 16.05
C GLU A 224 9.32 -9.38 15.34
N PHE A 225 9.14 -8.38 14.47
CA PHE A 225 8.01 -8.20 13.59
C PHE A 225 8.44 -7.51 12.29
N ILE A 226 7.62 -7.63 11.26
CA ILE A 226 7.79 -6.99 9.95
C ILE A 226 6.49 -6.23 9.64
N ASP A 227 6.62 -4.93 9.38
CA ASP A 227 5.51 -4.12 8.88
C ASP A 227 5.45 -4.19 7.36
N LEU A 228 4.25 -4.39 6.84
CA LEU A 228 3.99 -4.65 5.44
C LEU A 228 2.82 -3.79 4.97
N HIS A 229 2.80 -3.43 3.70
CA HIS A 229 1.75 -2.61 3.11
C HIS A 229 1.53 -2.91 1.63
N ASN A 230 0.38 -2.50 1.10
CA ASN A 230 0.09 -2.44 -0.33
C ASN A 230 -1.15 -1.55 -0.56
N ASN A 231 -1.35 -1.06 -1.79
CA ASN A 231 -2.50 -0.24 -2.17
C ASN A 231 -3.25 -0.77 -3.41
N ARG A 232 -2.90 -1.94 -3.94
CA ARG A 232 -3.58 -2.55 -5.11
C ARG A 232 -5.10 -2.74 -4.94
N ASN A 233 -5.60 -2.84 -3.71
CA ASN A 233 -7.04 -2.99 -3.44
C ASN A 233 -7.79 -1.67 -3.25
N ALA A 234 -7.10 -0.53 -3.29
CA ALA A 234 -7.68 0.76 -2.92
C ALA A 234 -8.96 1.10 -3.70
N ALA A 235 -8.92 0.96 -5.03
CA ALA A 235 -10.07 1.25 -5.87
C ALA A 235 -11.25 0.29 -5.62
N LEU A 236 -10.97 -0.98 -5.32
CA LEU A 236 -12.01 -1.96 -4.98
C LEU A 236 -12.66 -1.62 -3.64
N ALA A 237 -11.88 -1.29 -2.61
CA ALA A 237 -12.41 -0.97 -1.29
C ALA A 237 -13.28 0.30 -1.30
N CYS A 238 -12.86 1.31 -2.07
CA CYS A 238 -13.58 2.57 -2.20
C CYS A 238 -14.76 2.51 -3.18
N TRP A 239 -14.99 1.38 -3.84
CA TRP A 239 -16.06 1.27 -4.82
C TRP A 239 -17.43 1.31 -4.13
N LYS A 240 -18.24 2.29 -4.50
CA LYS A 240 -19.67 2.30 -4.18
C LYS A 240 -20.36 1.72 -5.40
N GLY A 241 -21.06 0.59 -5.26
CA GLY A 241 -21.67 -0.14 -6.39
C GLY A 241 -22.61 0.68 -7.30
N GLU A 242 -23.05 1.84 -6.83
CA GLU A 242 -23.89 2.82 -7.57
C GLU A 242 -23.09 3.98 -8.18
N SER A 243 -21.77 4.05 -7.95
CA SER A 243 -20.85 5.06 -8.49
C SER A 243 -20.27 4.59 -9.83
N ASP A 244 -20.22 5.50 -10.80
CA ASP A 244 -19.50 5.31 -12.06
C ASP A 244 -17.97 5.34 -11.89
N GLN A 245 -17.47 5.60 -10.67
CA GLN A 245 -16.04 5.64 -10.37
C GLN A 245 -15.47 4.25 -10.09
N SER A 246 -14.85 3.66 -11.11
CA SER A 246 -14.14 2.38 -11.02
C SER A 246 -12.64 2.54 -10.72
N THR A 247 -12.17 3.76 -10.48
CA THR A 247 -10.75 4.07 -10.28
C THR A 247 -10.52 5.07 -9.16
N ILE A 248 -9.37 4.99 -8.51
CA ILE A 248 -8.88 5.99 -7.55
C ILE A 248 -7.56 6.59 -8.03
N GLN A 249 -7.43 7.91 -7.92
CA GLN A 249 -6.16 8.61 -8.15
C GLN A 249 -5.43 8.84 -6.83
N MET A 250 -4.12 8.62 -6.85
CA MET A 250 -3.27 8.81 -5.68
C MET A 250 -1.85 9.19 -6.10
N HIS A 251 -1.09 9.75 -5.16
CA HIS A 251 0.31 10.07 -5.36
C HIS A 251 1.20 9.26 -4.43
N THR A 252 2.33 8.82 -4.94
CA THR A 252 3.30 8.08 -4.15
C THR A 252 4.73 8.54 -4.38
N LEU A 253 5.57 8.42 -3.36
CA LEU A 253 7.02 8.55 -3.47
C LEU A 253 7.63 7.17 -3.33
N LEU A 254 8.47 6.70 -4.24
CA LEU A 254 9.18 5.40 -4.13
C LEU A 254 10.50 5.42 -4.89
N ASP A 255 11.33 4.37 -4.75
CA ASP A 255 12.41 4.10 -5.71
C ASP A 255 11.94 3.06 -6.74
N PRO A 256 11.75 3.41 -8.03
CA PRO A 256 11.27 2.46 -9.05
C PRO A 256 12.25 1.32 -9.34
N LYS A 257 13.50 1.46 -8.89
CA LYS A 257 14.57 0.46 -9.03
C LYS A 257 14.96 -0.14 -7.69
N GLY A 258 14.25 0.22 -6.62
CA GLY A 258 14.51 -0.25 -5.27
C GLY A 258 14.17 -1.72 -5.10
N TYR A 259 14.59 -2.27 -3.97
CA TYR A 259 14.45 -3.69 -3.69
C TYR A 259 13.23 -3.96 -2.82
N PHE A 260 12.36 -4.86 -3.27
CA PHE A 260 11.13 -5.21 -2.59
C PHE A 260 11.21 -6.58 -1.92
N TYR A 261 10.49 -6.72 -0.81
CA TYR A 261 10.29 -7.97 -0.08
C TYR A 261 8.79 -8.23 0.01
N TRP A 262 8.28 -9.07 -0.90
CA TRP A 262 6.86 -9.42 -0.96
C TRP A 262 6.53 -10.58 -0.04
N PHE A 263 5.36 -10.49 0.60
CA PHE A 263 4.76 -11.51 1.44
C PHE A 263 3.33 -11.74 0.97
N TRP A 264 3.00 -12.98 0.60
CA TRP A 264 1.72 -13.28 -0.02
C TRP A 264 1.11 -14.61 0.44
N ASN A 265 -0.22 -14.68 0.34
CA ASN A 265 -1.00 -15.90 0.55
C ASN A 265 -2.09 -15.98 -0.52
N GLY A 266 -2.18 -17.10 -1.23
CA GLY A 266 -3.07 -17.28 -2.37
C GLY A 266 -4.55 -17.54 -2.04
N CYS A 267 -4.97 -17.45 -0.78
CA CYS A 267 -6.37 -17.60 -0.42
C CYS A 267 -7.14 -16.27 -0.57
N PRO A 268 -8.47 -16.33 -0.75
CA PRO A 268 -9.33 -15.15 -0.78
C PRO A 268 -9.17 -14.23 0.43
N THR A 269 -9.16 -12.92 0.19
CA THR A 269 -9.26 -11.90 1.23
C THR A 269 -10.60 -11.17 1.17
N ILE A 270 -11.02 -10.62 2.30
CA ILE A 270 -12.18 -9.75 2.41
C ILE A 270 -11.68 -8.36 2.80
N HIS A 271 -12.01 -7.38 1.96
CA HIS A 271 -11.75 -5.96 2.18
C HIS A 271 -13.10 -5.26 2.34
N PRO A 272 -13.45 -4.81 3.57
CA PRO A 272 -14.70 -4.09 3.81
C PRO A 272 -14.82 -2.90 2.86
N GLN A 273 -16.01 -2.70 2.30
CA GLN A 273 -16.26 -1.59 1.38
C GLN A 273 -16.50 -0.29 2.13
N LEU A 274 -16.34 0.85 1.45
CA LEU A 274 -16.48 2.19 2.05
C LEU A 274 -17.80 2.38 2.82
N THR A 275 -18.91 1.85 2.34
CA THR A 275 -20.21 1.92 3.03
C THR A 275 -20.22 1.19 4.37
N ALA A 276 -19.53 0.04 4.45
CA ALA A 276 -19.40 -0.72 5.69
C ALA A 276 -18.52 0.03 6.70
N PHE A 277 -17.44 0.67 6.21
CA PHE A 277 -16.57 1.51 7.03
C PHE A 277 -17.29 2.74 7.58
N GLU A 278 -17.97 3.52 6.71
CA GLU A 278 -18.75 4.70 7.10
C GLU A 278 -19.81 4.37 8.17
N THR A 279 -20.47 3.21 8.05
CA THR A 279 -21.46 2.74 9.03
C THR A 279 -20.82 2.37 10.37
N ALA A 280 -19.69 1.65 10.34
CA ALA A 280 -19.00 1.22 11.56
C ALA A 280 -18.42 2.39 12.38
N GLU A 281 -17.98 3.47 11.72
CA GLU A 281 -17.53 4.69 12.40
C GLU A 281 -18.70 5.45 13.05
N LEU A 282 -19.86 5.54 12.38
CA LEU A 282 -21.06 6.16 12.95
C LEU A 282 -21.51 5.47 14.26
N ASP A 283 -21.45 4.13 14.30
CA ASP A 283 -21.81 3.35 15.48
C ASP A 283 -20.82 3.55 16.64
N ARG A 284 -19.54 3.90 16.36
CA ARG A 284 -18.53 4.21 17.38
C ARG A 284 -18.67 5.61 17.98
N GLU A 285 -19.26 6.56 17.25
CA GLU A 285 -19.52 7.91 17.77
C GLU A 285 -20.76 7.99 18.68
N ILE A 286 -21.66 7.01 18.60
CA ILE A 286 -22.91 6.96 19.38
C ILE A 286 -22.75 6.21 20.73
N ALA A 287 -21.68 5.43 20.89
CA ALA A 287 -21.39 4.62 22.08
C ALA A 287 -20.54 5.36 23.13
#